data_AF-Q0P938-F1
#
_entry.id   AF-Q0P938-F1
#
_cell.length_a   1.000
_cell.length_b   1.000
_cell.length_c   1.000
_cell.angle_alpha   90.00
_cell.angle_beta   90.00
_cell.angle_gamma   90.00
#
_symmetry.space_group_name_H-M   'P 1'
#
loop_
_entity.id
_entity.type
_entity.pdbx_description
1 polymer ?
#
loop_
_entity_poly.entity_id
_entity_poly.type
_entity_poly.pdbx_seq_one_letter_code
_entity_poly.pdbx_strand_id
1 'polypeptide(L)'
;MFNGLIREIAKVQSYQNNTLSLKAKYCPNLGDSIAVNGACLSVTKLYEGGFEVELSRESRTHIVIENLKDKVHIEPALRYGDRIDGHLMQGHIDFIGTLEKIQKDENGVDFYISLPKEAMKFMAEKGSIGVDGVSLTINEILKNGIRLTIIPITFKETLFKDYQVGRKINIESDLLARYIYAQLQGKNKGLSWEEVERISYLY
;
A
#
# COMPACT_ATOMS: atom_id res chain seq x y z
N MET A 1 7.89 -9.30 2.26
CA MET A 1 8.20 -7.90 1.92
C MET A 1 8.21 -7.75 0.42
N PHE A 2 7.90 -6.56 -0.04
CA PHE A 2 7.75 -6.16 -1.43
C PHE A 2 8.55 -4.87 -1.65
N ASN A 3 8.71 -4.48 -2.91
CA ASN A 3 9.44 -3.29 -3.32
C ASN A 3 8.52 -2.25 -3.98
N GLY A 4 7.26 -2.60 -4.22
CA GLY A 4 6.29 -1.71 -4.86
C GLY A 4 6.52 -1.58 -6.37
N LEU A 5 7.16 -2.56 -6.98
CA LEU A 5 7.34 -2.65 -8.42
C LEU A 5 6.43 -3.73 -8.98
N ILE A 6 5.36 -3.30 -9.65
CA ILE A 6 4.37 -4.23 -10.17
C ILE A 6 5.00 -5.18 -11.18
N ARG A 7 4.91 -6.47 -10.87
CA ARG A 7 5.47 -7.52 -11.72
C ARG A 7 4.55 -7.84 -12.88
N GLU A 8 3.25 -7.90 -12.61
CA GLU A 8 2.24 -8.27 -13.57
C GLU A 8 0.89 -7.64 -13.21
N ILE A 9 0.08 -7.35 -14.23
CA ILE A 9 -1.34 -7.07 -14.07
C ILE A 9 -2.10 -8.39 -14.29
N ALA A 10 -2.54 -9.01 -13.20
CA ALA A 10 -3.29 -10.26 -13.25
C ALA A 10 -4.77 -10.01 -13.57
N LYS A 11 -5.43 -10.98 -14.20
CA LYS A 11 -6.87 -10.95 -14.45
C LYS A 11 -7.60 -11.66 -13.32
N VAL A 12 -8.59 -11.00 -12.73
CA VAL A 12 -9.47 -11.61 -11.73
C VAL A 12 -10.46 -12.54 -12.44
N GLN A 13 -10.50 -13.80 -12.01
CA GLN A 13 -11.48 -14.78 -12.48
C GLN A 13 -12.72 -14.79 -11.58
N SER A 14 -12.52 -14.72 -10.27
CA SER A 14 -13.61 -14.67 -9.28
C SER A 14 -13.10 -14.17 -7.93
N TYR A 15 -13.97 -13.50 -7.18
CA TYR A 15 -13.80 -13.24 -5.76
C TYR A 15 -15.06 -13.71 -5.02
N GLN A 16 -14.98 -14.83 -4.30
CA GLN A 16 -16.10 -15.45 -3.61
C GLN A 16 -15.62 -16.14 -2.33
N ASN A 17 -16.42 -16.10 -1.26
CA ASN A 17 -16.10 -16.75 0.01
C ASN A 17 -14.70 -16.43 0.56
N ASN A 18 -14.24 -15.18 0.39
CA ASN A 18 -12.91 -14.70 0.76
C ASN A 18 -11.74 -15.24 -0.09
N THR A 19 -12.03 -16.05 -1.09
CA THR A 19 -11.05 -16.58 -2.04
C THR A 19 -11.04 -15.74 -3.30
N LEU A 20 -9.85 -15.28 -3.70
CA LEU A 20 -9.61 -14.55 -4.94
C LEU A 20 -8.85 -15.44 -5.92
N SER A 21 -9.46 -15.75 -7.05
CA SER A 21 -8.87 -16.55 -8.12
C SER A 21 -8.32 -15.63 -9.21
N LEU A 22 -7.03 -15.78 -9.52
CA LEU A 22 -6.28 -14.93 -10.45
C LEU A 22 -5.69 -15.75 -11.60
N LYS A 23 -5.90 -15.26 -12.83
CA LYS A 23 -5.16 -15.70 -14.01
C LYS A 23 -3.93 -14.83 -14.18
N ALA A 24 -2.75 -15.44 -14.19
CA ALA A 24 -1.45 -14.76 -14.26
C ALA A 24 -0.41 -15.64 -14.99
N LYS A 25 0.61 -14.99 -15.58
CA LYS A 25 1.81 -15.65 -16.12
C LYS A 25 2.78 -16.03 -15.03
N TYR A 26 2.81 -15.29 -13.92
CA TYR A 26 3.60 -15.65 -12.75
C TYR A 26 3.12 -16.97 -12.14
N CYS A 27 4.05 -17.89 -11.91
CA CYS A 27 3.78 -19.20 -11.31
C CYS A 27 4.35 -19.25 -9.88
N PRO A 28 3.53 -19.02 -8.84
CA PRO A 28 3.96 -19.17 -7.46
C PRO A 28 4.01 -20.64 -7.00
N ASN A 29 4.61 -20.85 -5.84
CA ASN A 29 4.42 -22.05 -5.04
C ASN A 29 3.26 -21.90 -4.05
N LEU A 30 2.76 -23.02 -3.55
CA LEU A 30 1.79 -23.03 -2.46
C LEU A 30 2.41 -22.37 -1.21
N GLY A 31 1.68 -21.46 -0.58
CA GLY A 31 2.14 -20.71 0.59
C GLY A 31 2.96 -19.46 0.28
N ASP A 32 3.33 -19.21 -0.99
CA ASP A 32 4.02 -17.98 -1.37
C ASP A 32 3.17 -16.74 -1.04
N SER A 33 3.85 -15.66 -0.64
CA SER A 33 3.23 -14.36 -0.45
C SER A 33 3.24 -13.55 -1.74
N ILE A 34 2.08 -13.05 -2.13
CA ILE A 34 1.88 -12.16 -3.28
C ILE A 34 1.12 -10.93 -2.81
N ALA A 35 1.64 -9.74 -3.11
CA ALA A 35 0.91 -8.50 -2.94
C ALA A 35 -0.11 -8.37 -4.08
N VAL A 36 -1.39 -8.24 -3.75
CA VAL A 36 -2.49 -8.00 -4.70
C VAL A 36 -3.08 -6.63 -4.43
N ASN A 37 -2.93 -5.70 -5.38
CA ASN A 37 -3.17 -4.26 -5.16
C ASN A 37 -2.49 -3.77 -3.85
N GLY A 38 -1.26 -4.24 -3.61
CA GLY A 38 -0.49 -3.96 -2.40
C GLY A 38 -0.78 -4.86 -1.21
N ALA A 39 -1.95 -5.48 -1.10
CA ALA A 39 -2.26 -6.33 0.06
C ALA A 39 -1.51 -7.67 0.00
N CYS A 40 -0.72 -7.99 1.01
CA CYS A 40 -0.01 -9.27 1.13
C CYS A 40 -1.01 -10.40 1.37
N LEU A 41 -1.09 -11.35 0.43
CA LEU A 41 -1.96 -12.51 0.51
C LEU A 41 -1.17 -13.80 0.24
N SER A 42 -1.62 -14.90 0.84
CA SER A 42 -0.98 -16.21 0.70
C SER A 42 -1.65 -17.04 -0.37
N VAL A 43 -0.84 -17.69 -1.21
CA VAL A 43 -1.32 -18.64 -2.23
C VAL A 43 -1.83 -19.91 -1.57
N THR A 44 -3.12 -20.20 -1.77
CA THR A 44 -3.81 -21.35 -1.15
C THR A 44 -4.12 -22.47 -2.15
N LYS A 45 -4.06 -22.19 -3.45
CA LYS A 45 -4.27 -23.19 -4.50
C LYS A 45 -3.60 -22.78 -5.80
N LEU A 46 -3.11 -23.78 -6.53
CA LEU A 46 -2.49 -23.62 -7.85
C LEU A 46 -3.33 -24.33 -8.90
N TYR A 47 -3.39 -23.78 -10.11
CA TYR A 47 -4.00 -24.41 -11.27
C TYR A 47 -3.34 -23.93 -12.56
N GLU A 48 -3.71 -24.52 -13.69
CA GLU A 48 -3.13 -24.15 -14.97
C GLU A 48 -3.44 -22.69 -15.33
N GLY A 49 -2.39 -21.88 -15.46
CA GLY A 49 -2.49 -20.47 -15.83
C GLY A 49 -2.93 -19.53 -14.70
N GLY A 50 -2.92 -19.96 -13.44
CA GLY A 50 -3.32 -19.10 -12.34
C GLY A 50 -3.19 -19.72 -10.95
N PHE A 51 -3.67 -18.99 -9.95
CA PHE A 51 -3.63 -19.39 -8.56
C PHE A 51 -4.79 -18.76 -7.78
N GLU A 52 -5.04 -19.25 -6.57
CA GLU A 52 -5.98 -18.64 -5.62
C GLU A 52 -5.20 -18.09 -4.43
N VAL A 53 -5.66 -16.97 -3.90
CA VAL A 53 -5.25 -16.42 -2.61
C VAL A 53 -6.45 -16.26 -1.71
N GLU A 54 -6.23 -16.36 -0.40
CA GLU A 54 -7.29 -16.18 0.60
C GLU A 54 -7.11 -14.88 1.37
N LEU A 55 -8.22 -14.18 1.57
CA LEU A 55 -8.27 -12.93 2.32
C LEU A 55 -8.77 -13.20 3.74
N SER A 56 -7.91 -12.92 4.72
CA SER A 56 -8.30 -12.97 6.13
C SER A 56 -9.43 -11.97 6.43
N ARG A 57 -10.13 -12.16 7.56
CA ARG A 57 -11.13 -11.18 8.02
C ARG A 57 -10.52 -9.78 8.19
N GLU A 58 -9.33 -9.71 8.76
CA GLU A 58 -8.59 -8.46 8.98
C GLU A 58 -8.27 -7.76 7.65
N SER A 59 -7.78 -8.51 6.67
CA SER A 59 -7.47 -7.97 5.35
C SER A 59 -8.72 -7.38 4.69
N ARG A 60 -9.85 -8.08 4.77
CA ARG A 60 -11.12 -7.62 4.15
C ARG A 60 -11.68 -6.33 4.73
N THR A 61 -11.35 -5.99 5.98
CA THR A 61 -11.82 -4.74 6.60
C THR A 61 -10.94 -3.54 6.29
N HIS A 62 -9.71 -3.78 5.80
CA HIS A 62 -8.71 -2.72 5.59
C HIS A 62 -8.38 -2.45 4.11
N ILE A 63 -8.85 -3.29 3.18
CA ILE A 63 -8.57 -3.13 1.75
C ILE A 63 -9.83 -2.79 0.95
N VAL A 64 -9.63 -2.23 -0.24
CA VAL A 64 -10.68 -1.93 -1.21
C VAL A 64 -11.12 -3.20 -1.93
N ILE A 65 -12.01 -3.97 -1.30
CA ILE A 65 -12.53 -5.22 -1.87
C ILE A 65 -13.31 -5.01 -3.17
N GLU A 66 -13.92 -3.83 -3.40
CA GLU A 66 -14.62 -3.56 -4.66
C GLU A 66 -13.70 -3.50 -5.90
N ASN A 67 -12.39 -3.36 -5.67
CA ASN A 67 -11.36 -3.36 -6.71
C ASN A 67 -10.81 -4.76 -7.01
N LEU A 68 -11.25 -5.80 -6.29
CA LEU A 68 -10.88 -7.19 -6.56
C LEU A 68 -11.74 -7.77 -7.69
N LYS A 69 -11.73 -7.09 -8.84
CA LYS A 69 -12.47 -7.44 -10.05
C LYS A 69 -11.66 -7.02 -11.28
N ASP A 70 -11.98 -7.61 -12.43
CA ASP A 70 -11.35 -7.34 -13.72
C ASP A 70 -9.83 -7.56 -13.73
N LYS A 71 -9.07 -6.59 -13.24
CA LYS A 71 -7.60 -6.60 -13.20
C LYS A 71 -7.08 -6.08 -11.86
N VAL A 72 -5.97 -6.67 -11.41
CA VAL A 72 -5.27 -6.28 -10.19
C VAL A 72 -3.78 -6.23 -10.43
N HIS A 73 -3.08 -5.35 -9.71
CA HIS A 73 -1.63 -5.42 -9.62
C HIS A 73 -1.23 -6.65 -8.82
N ILE A 74 -0.22 -7.37 -9.29
CA ILE A 74 0.46 -8.40 -8.50
C ILE A 74 1.97 -8.16 -8.42
N GLU A 75 2.53 -8.39 -7.24
CA GLU A 75 3.97 -8.38 -6.98
C GLU A 75 4.30 -9.57 -6.05
N PRO A 76 5.14 -10.53 -6.50
CA PRO A 76 5.66 -11.58 -5.64
C PRO A 76 6.55 -11.02 -4.53
N ALA A 77 6.61 -11.71 -3.38
CA ALA A 77 7.55 -11.33 -2.33
C ALA A 77 9.00 -11.35 -2.81
N LEU A 78 9.79 -10.39 -2.32
CA LEU A 78 11.22 -10.27 -2.61
C LEU A 78 11.98 -11.52 -2.20
N ARG A 79 12.94 -11.91 -3.05
CA ARG A 79 13.94 -12.93 -2.75
C ARG A 79 15.20 -12.28 -2.19
N TYR A 80 15.96 -13.07 -1.45
CA TYR A 80 17.27 -12.64 -0.98
C TYR A 80 18.17 -12.30 -2.19
N GLY A 81 18.77 -11.11 -2.17
CA GLY A 81 19.62 -10.61 -3.26
C GLY A 81 18.89 -9.80 -4.33
N ASP A 82 17.56 -9.69 -4.27
CA ASP A 82 16.80 -8.83 -5.18
C ASP A 82 17.14 -7.34 -4.95
N ARG A 83 17.10 -6.55 -6.02
CA ARG A 83 17.19 -5.09 -5.95
C ARG A 83 15.91 -4.51 -5.37
N ILE A 84 16.05 -3.43 -4.60
CA ILE A 84 14.96 -2.63 -4.05
C ILE A 84 15.00 -1.25 -4.73
N ASP A 85 14.44 -1.14 -5.94
CA ASP A 85 14.39 0.14 -6.68
C ASP A 85 13.18 1.04 -6.34
N GLY A 86 12.24 0.56 -5.52
CA GLY A 86 11.15 1.35 -4.92
C GLY A 86 11.44 1.62 -3.45
N HIS A 87 10.59 1.15 -2.55
CA HIS A 87 10.83 1.20 -1.10
C HIS A 87 10.33 -0.08 -0.42
N LEU A 88 10.73 -0.27 0.85
CA LEU A 88 10.31 -1.44 1.62
C LEU A 88 8.82 -1.37 1.93
N MET A 89 8.06 -2.25 1.29
CA MET A 89 6.64 -2.46 1.55
C MET A 89 6.43 -3.81 2.25
N GLN A 90 5.52 -3.84 3.21
CA GLN A 90 5.07 -5.06 3.89
C GLN A 90 3.87 -5.70 3.20
N GLY A 91 3.10 -4.90 2.46
CA GLY A 91 1.81 -5.27 1.93
C GLY A 91 0.72 -5.27 3.00
N HIS A 92 0.89 -4.44 4.03
CA HIS A 92 -0.10 -4.22 5.08
C HIS A 92 -0.76 -2.87 4.82
N ILE A 93 -1.98 -2.90 4.27
CA ILE A 93 -2.70 -1.68 3.92
C ILE A 93 -3.13 -0.97 5.20
N ASP A 94 -2.72 0.29 5.35
CA ASP A 94 -3.00 1.11 6.53
C ASP A 94 -4.31 1.88 6.37
N PHE A 95 -4.56 2.41 5.17
CA PHE A 95 -5.65 3.34 4.91
C PHE A 95 -6.29 3.13 3.54
N ILE A 96 -7.51 3.64 3.40
CA ILE A 96 -8.18 3.78 2.12
C ILE A 96 -8.20 5.25 1.71
N GLY A 97 -7.55 5.56 0.59
CA GLY A 97 -7.60 6.87 -0.05
C GLY A 97 -8.74 6.96 -1.07
N THR A 98 -9.05 8.19 -1.52
CA THR A 98 -9.98 8.43 -2.64
C THR A 98 -9.31 9.30 -3.69
N LEU A 99 -9.39 8.88 -4.96
CA LEU A 99 -8.87 9.68 -6.08
C LEU A 99 -9.80 10.86 -6.37
N GLU A 100 -9.38 12.07 -6.05
CA GLU A 100 -10.19 13.28 -6.19
C GLU A 100 -10.02 13.97 -7.54
N LYS A 101 -8.82 13.90 -8.12
CA LYS A 101 -8.50 14.61 -9.36
C LYS A 101 -7.39 13.89 -10.11
N ILE A 102 -7.52 13.86 -11.44
CA ILE A 102 -6.47 13.44 -12.37
C ILE A 102 -6.20 14.63 -13.29
N GLN A 103 -4.94 15.05 -13.38
CA GLN A 103 -4.52 16.16 -14.23
C GLN A 103 -3.35 15.72 -15.09
N LYS A 104 -3.51 15.77 -16.42
CA LYS A 104 -2.39 15.52 -17.34
C LYS A 104 -1.46 16.73 -17.32
N ASP A 105 -0.17 16.44 -17.27
CA ASP A 105 0.90 17.44 -17.35
C ASP A 105 1.84 17.07 -18.53
N GLU A 106 2.83 17.90 -18.80
CA GLU A 106 3.74 17.74 -19.95
C GLU A 106 4.48 16.38 -19.93
N ASN A 107 4.97 15.97 -18.76
CA ASN A 107 5.81 14.77 -18.58
C ASN A 107 5.28 13.80 -17.50
N GLY A 108 3.96 13.72 -17.35
CA GLY A 108 3.34 12.81 -16.40
C GLY A 108 1.86 13.05 -16.23
N VAL A 109 1.28 12.32 -15.29
CA VAL A 109 -0.12 12.52 -14.89
C VAL A 109 -0.16 12.69 -13.39
N ASP A 110 -0.65 13.84 -12.95
CA ASP A 110 -0.85 14.13 -11.54
C ASP A 110 -2.13 13.49 -11.03
N PHE A 111 -1.99 12.79 -9.91
CA PHE A 111 -3.06 12.17 -9.14
C PHE A 111 -3.16 12.87 -7.79
N TYR A 112 -4.36 13.33 -7.46
CA TYR A 112 -4.67 13.95 -6.18
C TYR A 112 -5.50 12.98 -5.38
N ILE A 113 -4.95 12.48 -4.28
CA ILE A 113 -5.58 11.44 -3.45
C ILE A 113 -5.90 12.06 -2.10
N SER A 114 -7.18 12.06 -1.72
CA SER A 114 -7.60 12.39 -0.36
C SER A 114 -7.31 11.21 0.57
N LEU A 115 -6.88 11.53 1.79
CA LEU A 115 -6.51 10.54 2.80
C LEU A 115 -7.25 10.82 4.11
N PRO A 116 -7.55 9.79 4.93
CA PRO A 116 -8.01 9.97 6.30
C PRO A 116 -7.04 10.85 7.09
N LYS A 117 -7.56 11.65 8.03
CA LYS A 117 -6.75 12.59 8.82
C LYS A 117 -5.62 11.87 9.57
N GLU A 118 -5.89 10.64 10.02
CA GLU A 118 -4.97 9.78 10.75
C GLU A 118 -3.79 9.33 9.90
N ALA A 119 -3.94 9.29 8.57
CA ALA A 119 -2.88 8.90 7.63
C ALA A 119 -1.87 10.02 7.42
N MET A 120 -2.32 11.28 7.50
CA MET A 120 -1.50 12.45 7.16
C MET A 120 -0.21 12.57 7.97
N LYS A 121 -0.19 12.05 9.21
CA LYS A 121 0.99 12.05 10.08
C LYS A 121 2.14 11.17 9.60
N PHE A 122 1.88 10.29 8.63
CA PHE A 122 2.88 9.42 8.01
C PHE A 122 3.32 9.91 6.63
N MET A 123 2.72 11.00 6.13
CA MET A 123 3.02 11.56 4.81
C MET A 123 4.09 12.64 4.94
N ALA A 124 5.05 12.64 4.02
CA ALA A 124 6.08 13.67 3.94
C ALA A 124 6.35 14.04 2.48
N GLU A 125 6.61 15.31 2.19
CA GLU A 125 7.08 15.71 0.86
C GLU A 125 8.37 14.96 0.52
N LYS A 126 8.46 14.45 -0.72
CA LYS A 126 9.54 13.56 -1.19
C LYS A 126 9.66 12.23 -0.44
N GLY A 127 8.72 11.92 0.46
CA GLY A 127 8.60 10.61 1.08
C GLY A 127 8.01 9.57 0.13
N SER A 128 8.11 8.30 0.52
CA SER A 128 7.55 7.18 -0.22
C SER A 128 6.13 6.86 0.25
N ILE A 129 5.32 6.30 -0.66
CA ILE A 129 4.00 5.77 -0.35
C ILE A 129 3.67 4.60 -1.28
N GLY A 130 3.01 3.58 -0.74
CA GLY A 130 2.43 2.48 -1.51
C GLY A 130 1.00 2.80 -1.92
N VAL A 131 0.71 2.78 -3.22
CA VAL A 131 -0.62 3.09 -3.78
C VAL A 131 -1.08 1.93 -4.66
N ASP A 132 -2.06 1.16 -4.20
CA ASP A 132 -2.44 -0.13 -4.79
C ASP A 132 -1.23 -1.02 -5.10
N GLY A 133 -0.24 -1.01 -4.20
CA GLY A 133 1.02 -1.77 -4.33
C GLY A 133 2.10 -1.11 -5.17
N VAL A 134 1.88 0.07 -5.73
CA VAL A 134 2.91 0.81 -6.48
C VAL A 134 3.67 1.74 -5.55
N SER A 135 5.00 1.61 -5.51
CA SER A 135 5.88 2.53 -4.82
C SER A 135 5.94 3.86 -5.57
N LEU A 136 5.53 4.94 -4.92
CA LEU A 136 5.50 6.29 -5.49
C LEU A 136 6.12 7.32 -4.55
N THR A 137 6.54 8.44 -5.13
CA THR A 137 7.04 9.60 -4.38
C THR A 137 5.93 10.61 -4.16
N ILE A 138 5.79 11.11 -2.95
CA ILE A 138 4.86 12.20 -2.62
C ILE A 138 5.43 13.51 -3.15
N ASN A 139 4.74 14.16 -4.08
CA ASN A 139 5.18 15.42 -4.67
C ASN A 139 4.79 16.63 -3.82
N GLU A 140 3.62 16.59 -3.19
CA GLU A 140 3.06 17.70 -2.41
C GLU A 140 2.14 17.16 -1.32
N ILE A 141 2.19 17.77 -0.14
CA ILE A 141 1.25 17.53 0.95
C ILE A 141 0.14 18.58 0.90
N LEU A 142 -1.09 18.13 0.75
CA LEU A 142 -2.30 18.96 0.75
C LEU A 142 -2.96 18.91 2.13
N LYS A 143 -3.97 19.76 2.35
CA LYS A 143 -4.70 19.83 3.62
C LYS A 143 -5.29 18.47 4.06
N ASN A 144 -5.88 17.72 3.13
CA ASN A 144 -6.57 16.44 3.39
C ASN A 144 -6.11 15.34 2.42
N GLY A 145 -4.86 15.38 1.96
CA GLY A 145 -4.40 14.45 0.93
C GLY A 145 -3.01 14.76 0.39
N ILE A 146 -2.69 14.15 -0.73
CA ILE A 146 -1.39 14.24 -1.37
C ILE A 146 -1.53 14.41 -2.88
N ARG A 147 -0.50 14.97 -3.51
CA ARG A 147 -0.29 14.93 -4.96
C ARG A 147 0.84 13.96 -5.30
N LEU A 148 0.60 13.13 -6.31
CA LEU A 148 1.56 12.20 -6.89
C LEU A 148 1.68 12.48 -8.39
N THR A 149 2.88 12.48 -8.93
CA THR A 149 3.12 12.58 -10.37
C THR A 149 3.51 11.21 -10.91
N ILE A 150 2.63 10.60 -11.71
CA ILE A 150 2.86 9.29 -12.31
C ILE A 150 3.61 9.47 -13.62
N ILE A 151 4.83 8.95 -13.68
CA ILE A 151 5.68 9.02 -14.87
C ILE A 151 5.14 8.14 -16.01
N PRO A 152 5.48 8.44 -17.28
CA PRO A 152 4.88 7.76 -18.43
C PRO A 152 4.99 6.24 -18.43
N ILE A 153 6.15 5.69 -18.03
CA ILE A 153 6.34 4.24 -17.97
C ILE A 153 5.45 3.59 -16.92
N THR A 154 5.38 4.16 -15.70
CA THR A 154 4.49 3.67 -14.64
C THR A 154 3.04 3.77 -15.07
N PHE A 155 2.61 4.90 -15.65
CA PHE A 155 1.23 5.09 -16.11
C PHE A 155 0.82 4.03 -17.15
N LYS A 156 1.74 3.65 -18.05
CA LYS A 156 1.50 2.65 -19.09
C LYS A 156 1.47 1.21 -18.54
N GLU A 157 2.43 0.87 -17.69
CA GLU A 157 2.69 -0.51 -17.23
C GLU A 157 1.89 -0.88 -15.97
N THR A 158 1.08 0.05 -15.43
CA THR A 158 0.20 -0.18 -14.28
C THR A 158 -1.26 0.08 -14.63
N LEU A 159 -2.16 -0.11 -13.65
CA LEU A 159 -3.58 0.17 -13.76
C LEU A 159 -3.92 1.67 -13.65
N PHE A 160 -2.95 2.54 -13.35
CA PHE A 160 -3.20 3.98 -13.21
C PHE A 160 -3.87 4.60 -14.44
N LYS A 161 -3.59 4.09 -15.65
CA LYS A 161 -4.26 4.52 -16.89
C LYS A 161 -5.77 4.24 -16.94
N ASP A 162 -6.23 3.25 -16.16
CA ASP A 162 -7.62 2.82 -16.10
C ASP A 162 -8.35 3.47 -14.89
N TYR A 163 -7.66 4.26 -14.06
CA TYR A 163 -8.24 4.86 -12.86
C TYR A 163 -9.19 6.02 -13.21
N GLN A 164 -10.25 6.15 -12.42
CA GLN A 164 -11.26 7.20 -12.55
C GLN A 164 -11.42 7.93 -11.22
N VAL A 165 -11.78 9.22 -11.29
CA VAL A 165 -12.12 10.02 -10.11
C VAL A 165 -13.23 9.33 -9.31
N GLY A 166 -13.11 9.35 -7.98
CA GLY A 166 -13.97 8.65 -7.03
C GLY A 166 -13.50 7.23 -6.68
N ARG A 167 -12.50 6.68 -7.40
CA ARG A 167 -11.91 5.38 -7.08
C ARG A 167 -11.35 5.36 -5.65
N LYS A 168 -11.70 4.32 -4.89
CA LYS A 168 -11.04 3.98 -3.62
C LYS A 168 -9.73 3.25 -3.88
N ILE A 169 -8.71 3.55 -3.08
CA ILE A 169 -7.34 3.10 -3.31
C ILE A 169 -6.74 2.55 -2.01
N ASN A 170 -6.06 1.40 -2.08
CA ASN A 170 -5.27 0.87 -0.97
C ASN A 170 -4.03 1.75 -0.76
N ILE A 171 -3.82 2.21 0.47
CA ILE A 171 -2.67 3.02 0.86
C ILE A 171 -1.85 2.29 1.92
N GLU A 172 -0.59 2.07 1.62
CA GLU A 172 0.43 1.66 2.59
C GLU A 172 1.38 2.84 2.81
N SER A 173 1.46 3.28 4.06
CA SER A 173 2.39 4.31 4.50
C SER A 173 3.80 3.74 4.64
N ASP A 174 4.81 4.58 4.42
CA ASP A 174 6.21 4.18 4.54
C ASP A 174 6.48 3.54 5.92
N LEU A 175 7.08 2.35 5.89
CA LEU A 175 7.47 1.60 7.07
C LEU A 175 8.30 2.45 8.05
N LEU A 176 9.22 3.25 7.53
CA LEU A 176 10.07 4.13 8.33
C LEU A 176 9.24 5.23 9.00
N ALA A 177 8.29 5.82 8.29
CA ALA A 177 7.40 6.84 8.86
C ALA A 177 6.59 6.28 10.03
N ARG A 178 6.05 5.05 9.89
CA ARG A 178 5.32 4.37 10.97
C ARG A 178 6.19 4.12 12.20
N TYR A 179 7.39 3.58 12.02
CA TYR A 179 8.30 3.34 13.15
C TYR A 179 8.76 4.63 13.83
N ILE A 180 9.13 5.66 13.06
CA ILE A 180 9.54 6.96 13.61
C ILE A 180 8.39 7.57 14.41
N TYR A 181 7.19 7.60 13.85
CA TYR A 181 6.02 8.10 14.56
C TYR A 181 5.79 7.34 15.87
N ALA A 182 5.80 6.00 15.85
CA ALA A 182 5.62 5.19 17.05
C ALA A 182 6.66 5.48 18.14
N GLN A 183 7.93 5.66 17.78
CA GLN A 183 9.00 6.02 18.71
C GLN A 183 8.85 7.43 19.29
N LEU A 184 8.34 8.38 18.50
CA LEU A 184 8.09 9.74 18.97
C LEU A 184 6.90 9.83 19.92
N GLN A 185 5.87 9.00 19.75
CA GLN A 185 4.71 8.98 20.66
C GLN A 185 5.08 8.56 22.09
N GLY A 186 6.10 7.71 22.27
CA GLY A 186 6.56 7.26 23.59
C GLY A 186 7.17 8.37 24.45
N LYS A 187 7.63 9.46 23.84
CA LYS A 187 8.32 10.56 24.54
C LYS A 187 7.39 11.64 25.11
N ASN A 188 6.11 11.62 24.72
CA ASN A 188 5.11 12.60 25.17
C ASN A 188 4.31 12.15 26.40
N LYS A 189 4.69 11.06 27.05
CA LYS A 189 4.18 10.79 28.41
C LYS A 189 4.91 11.75 29.35
N GLY A 190 4.20 12.78 29.82
CA GLY A 190 4.69 13.61 30.93
C GLY A 190 5.05 12.72 32.13
N LEU A 191 5.83 13.26 33.06
CA LEU A 191 6.25 12.55 34.27
C LEU A 191 5.03 11.87 34.92
N SER A 192 5.11 10.56 35.09
CA SER A 192 4.15 9.81 35.89
C SER A 192 4.19 10.29 37.34
N TRP A 193 3.09 10.09 38.07
CA TRP A 193 3.05 10.43 39.50
C TRP A 193 4.13 9.71 40.31
N GLU A 194 4.49 8.47 39.94
CA GLU A 194 5.64 7.76 40.52
C GLU A 194 6.96 8.49 40.27
N GLU A 195 7.19 8.99 39.06
CA GLU A 195 8.39 9.78 38.77
C GLU A 195 8.38 11.13 39.52
N VAL A 196 7.22 11.77 39.66
CA VAL A 196 7.06 13.00 40.46
C VAL A 196 7.33 12.75 41.94
N GLU A 197 6.78 11.70 42.54
CA GLU A 197 7.07 11.31 43.92
C GLU A 197 8.55 11.03 44.12
N ARG A 198 9.16 10.29 43.19
CA ARG A 198 10.58 9.95 43.26
C ARG A 198 11.49 11.18 43.19
N ILE A 199 11.12 12.19 42.39
CA ILE A 199 11.82 13.49 42.36
C ILE A 199 11.57 14.25 43.67
N SER A 200 10.36 14.19 44.22
CA SER A 200 10.00 14.88 45.46
C SER A 200 10.75 14.33 46.68
N TYR A 201 11.10 13.03 46.68
CA TYR A 201 11.94 12.42 47.72
C TYR A 201 13.43 12.78 47.65
N LEU A 202 13.90 13.42 46.56
CA LEU A 202 15.28 13.84 46.40
C LEU A 202 15.56 15.26 46.96
N TYR A 203 14.53 15.95 47.44
CA TYR A 203 14.58 17.29 48.04
C TYR A 203 13.93 17.29 49.43
#